data_AF-A0A926UQW9-F1
#
_entry.id   AF-A0A926UQW9-F1
#
_cell.length_a   1.000
_cell.length_b   1.000
_cell.length_c   1.000
_cell.angle_alpha   90.00
_cell.angle_beta   90.00
_cell.angle_gamma   90.00
#
_symmetry.space_group_name_H-M   'P 1'
#
loop_
_entity.id
_entity.type
_entity.pdbx_description
1 polymer ?
#
loop_
_entity_poly.entity_id
_entity_poly.type
_entity_poly.pdbx_seq_one_letter_code
_entity_poly.pdbx_strand_id
1 'polypeptide(L)'
;MLSPQEVCTHIKQLIGYLVEVGLSSDQNYPFVRKGNNNIVEVTFPQSEYLSIALKNYSYAEIYENLASERAYITKLPDGALVTMRYLYNAKGLERHSLGFYPSPNLEEFQNSPDIYLEDIVYADVIARNIVPFPIRFDFDCREDVFVPVDHPKSHLTLGQYQNCRIPIAAPLTPYCFISFLLRNFYNTAFKKYSEQLPFFSEEFENSIHPEELKIAHFQVPVKRLSSPNTK
;
A
#
# COMPACT_ATOMS: atom_id res chain seq x y z
N MET A 1 -4.69 17.16 9.99
CA MET A 1 -4.39 16.50 8.71
C MET A 1 -3.09 15.74 8.94
N LEU A 2 -3.03 14.47 8.58
CA LEU A 2 -1.88 13.61 8.87
C LEU A 2 -0.61 14.20 8.22
N SER A 3 0.33 14.66 9.04
CA SER A 3 1.56 15.33 8.61
C SER A 3 2.59 14.33 8.07
N PRO A 4 3.59 14.79 7.28
CA PRO A 4 4.66 13.92 6.80
C PRO A 4 5.41 13.19 7.93
N GLN A 5 5.63 13.86 9.07
CA GLN A 5 6.30 13.27 10.24
C GLN A 5 5.45 12.18 10.89
N GLU A 6 4.13 12.39 11.01
CA GLU A 6 3.20 11.39 11.54
C GLU A 6 3.12 10.18 10.60
N VAL A 7 2.97 10.39 9.29
CA VAL A 7 3.00 9.30 8.29
C VAL A 7 4.28 8.48 8.42
N CYS A 8 5.45 9.13 8.46
CA CYS A 8 6.73 8.46 8.60
C CYS A 8 6.81 7.65 9.90
N THR A 9 6.30 8.21 11.00
CA THR A 9 6.23 7.52 12.30
C THR A 9 5.30 6.30 12.25
N HIS A 10 4.11 6.44 11.67
CA HIS A 10 3.15 5.35 11.54
C HIS A 10 3.73 4.20 10.72
N ILE A 11 4.37 4.50 9.59
CA ILE A 11 5.04 3.47 8.78
C ILE A 11 6.13 2.76 9.60
N LYS A 12 6.96 3.48 10.36
CA LYS A 12 7.99 2.86 11.21
C LYS A 12 7.40 1.95 12.29
N GLN A 13 6.32 2.38 12.94
CA GLN A 13 5.62 1.58 13.96
C GLN A 13 4.98 0.33 13.35
N LEU A 14 4.38 0.44 12.17
CA LEU A 14 3.82 -0.70 11.45
C LEU A 14 4.90 -1.69 11.01
N ILE A 15 6.04 -1.21 10.49
CA ILE A 15 7.20 -2.08 10.20
C ILE A 15 7.70 -2.75 11.48
N GLY A 16 7.82 -2.00 12.58
CA GLY A 16 8.23 -2.54 13.89
C GLY A 16 7.32 -3.67 14.35
N TYR A 17 6.00 -3.47 14.27
CA TYR A 17 5.01 -4.51 14.53
C TYR A 17 5.19 -5.75 13.64
N LEU A 18 5.37 -5.56 12.32
CA LEU A 18 5.57 -6.69 11.40
C LEU A 18 6.85 -7.47 11.74
N VAL A 19 7.93 -6.79 12.17
CA VAL A 19 9.15 -7.45 12.65
C VAL A 19 8.87 -8.23 13.95
N GLU A 20 8.20 -7.62 14.92
CA GLU A 20 7.91 -8.23 16.23
C GLU A 20 7.08 -9.52 16.11
N VAL A 21 6.12 -9.55 15.20
CA VAL A 21 5.24 -10.71 14.98
C VAL A 21 5.78 -11.70 13.93
N GLY A 22 6.99 -11.48 13.41
CA GLY A 22 7.64 -12.37 12.45
C GLY A 22 7.11 -12.29 11.01
N LEU A 23 6.36 -11.24 10.67
CA LEU A 23 5.82 -10.98 9.33
C LEU A 23 6.73 -10.10 8.46
N SER A 24 7.93 -9.75 8.91
CA SER A 24 8.93 -9.03 8.11
C SER A 24 10.22 -9.84 8.07
N SER A 25 10.60 -10.31 6.88
CA SER A 25 11.88 -10.99 6.65
C SER A 25 13.02 -10.00 6.37
N ASP A 26 12.69 -8.81 5.87
CA ASP A 26 13.62 -7.73 5.60
C ASP A 26 12.88 -6.38 5.50
N GLN A 27 13.57 -5.27 5.77
CA GLN A 27 12.94 -3.94 5.88
C GLN A 27 13.89 -2.81 5.49
N ASN A 28 13.31 -1.74 4.95
CA ASN A 28 13.97 -0.45 4.83
C ASN A 28 13.08 0.63 5.46
N TYR A 29 13.56 1.24 6.53
CA TYR A 29 12.78 2.24 7.26
C TYR A 29 12.60 3.52 6.43
N PRO A 30 11.41 4.13 6.44
CA PRO A 30 11.16 5.35 5.72
C PRO A 30 11.86 6.55 6.37
N PHE A 31 12.02 7.61 5.60
CA PHE A 31 12.51 8.90 6.04
C PHE A 31 11.74 10.04 5.37
N VAL A 32 11.85 11.23 5.95
CA VAL A 32 11.27 12.45 5.39
C VAL A 32 12.35 13.19 4.60
N ARG A 33 12.12 13.39 3.31
CA ARG A 33 12.97 14.16 2.40
C ARG A 33 12.31 15.52 2.13
N LYS A 34 13.05 16.60 2.38
CA LYS A 34 12.62 17.96 2.01
C LYS A 34 13.18 18.31 0.64
N GLY A 35 12.29 18.64 -0.30
CA GLY A 35 12.64 19.13 -1.63
C GLY A 35 12.52 20.65 -1.72
N ASN A 36 12.62 21.16 -2.95
CA ASN A 36 12.39 22.57 -3.26
C ASN A 36 10.89 22.92 -3.15
N ASN A 37 10.55 24.21 -3.12
CA ASN A 37 9.17 24.72 -3.19
C ASN A 37 8.21 24.15 -2.13
N ASN A 38 8.69 23.95 -0.90
CA ASN A 38 7.91 23.37 0.21
C ASN A 38 7.37 21.95 -0.07
N ILE A 39 8.01 21.21 -0.99
CA ILE A 39 7.69 19.80 -1.21
C ILE A 39 8.34 18.97 -0.09
N VAL A 40 7.54 18.12 0.54
CA VAL A 40 8.00 17.19 1.58
C VAL A 40 7.56 15.79 1.19
N GLU A 41 8.50 14.86 1.11
CA GLU A 41 8.23 13.48 0.74
C GLU A 41 8.51 12.55 1.90
N VAL A 42 7.58 11.65 2.20
CA VAL A 42 7.83 10.45 3.00
C VAL A 42 8.17 9.33 2.03
N THR A 43 9.38 8.84 2.12
CA THR A 43 9.98 7.95 1.13
C THR A 43 10.90 6.93 1.80
N PHE A 44 11.54 6.06 1.04
CA PHE A 44 12.43 5.04 1.53
C PHE A 44 13.65 4.86 0.60
N PRO A 45 14.73 4.21 1.07
CA PRO A 45 15.92 3.97 0.24
C PRO A 45 15.55 3.24 -1.06
N GLN A 46 16.18 3.61 -2.17
CA GLN A 46 15.98 2.94 -3.48
C GLN A 46 14.55 3.06 -4.05
N SER A 47 13.76 4.03 -3.57
CA SER A 47 12.38 4.28 -4.03
C SER A 47 12.27 4.77 -5.48
N GLU A 48 13.37 5.22 -6.09
CA GLU A 48 13.46 5.61 -7.50
C GLU A 48 13.21 4.43 -8.46
N TYR A 49 13.53 3.20 -8.04
CA TYR A 49 13.34 2.00 -8.84
C TYR A 49 11.87 1.62 -9.03
N LEU A 50 10.96 2.15 -8.20
CA LEU A 50 9.50 1.96 -8.38
C LEU A 50 9.00 2.44 -9.75
N SER A 51 9.74 3.32 -10.43
CA SER A 51 9.42 3.76 -11.78
C SER A 51 9.41 2.61 -12.81
N ILE A 52 10.05 1.47 -12.52
CA ILE A 52 9.99 0.29 -13.40
C ILE A 52 8.58 -0.27 -13.55
N ALA A 53 7.73 -0.16 -12.51
CA ALA A 53 6.35 -0.62 -12.52
C ALA A 53 5.45 0.16 -13.51
N LEU A 54 5.95 1.28 -14.05
CA LEU A 54 5.27 2.09 -15.07
C LEU A 54 5.74 1.78 -16.50
N LYS A 55 6.73 0.89 -16.65
CA LYS A 55 7.31 0.52 -17.95
C LYS A 55 6.68 -0.78 -18.45
N ASN A 56 6.85 -1.06 -19.74
CA ASN A 56 6.34 -2.26 -20.37
C ASN A 56 7.28 -3.47 -20.10
N TYR A 57 7.25 -3.97 -18.87
CA TYR A 57 7.93 -5.18 -18.42
C TYR A 57 6.91 -6.18 -17.88
N SER A 58 7.26 -7.46 -17.94
CA SER A 58 6.48 -8.50 -17.26
C SER A 58 6.48 -8.28 -15.75
N TYR A 59 5.46 -8.81 -15.08
CA TYR A 59 5.37 -8.73 -13.64
C TYR A 59 6.60 -9.31 -12.93
N ALA A 60 7.13 -10.44 -13.42
CA ALA A 60 8.31 -11.08 -12.88
C ALA A 60 9.55 -10.16 -12.97
N GLU A 61 9.79 -9.54 -14.13
CA GLU A 61 10.91 -8.59 -14.28
C GLU A 61 10.80 -7.38 -13.35
N ILE A 62 9.59 -6.86 -13.16
CA ILE A 62 9.34 -5.76 -12.22
C ILE A 62 9.61 -6.21 -10.79
N TYR A 63 9.06 -7.36 -10.37
CA TYR A 63 9.28 -7.88 -9.03
C TYR A 63 10.77 -8.12 -8.76
N GLU A 64 11.48 -8.79 -9.68
CA GLU A 64 12.91 -9.10 -9.52
C GLU A 64 13.74 -7.82 -9.41
N ASN A 65 13.45 -6.79 -10.20
CA ASN A 65 14.15 -5.51 -10.07
C ASN A 65 13.88 -4.84 -8.71
N LEU A 66 12.63 -4.82 -8.25
CA LEU A 66 12.29 -4.24 -6.95
C LEU A 66 12.93 -5.04 -5.80
N ALA A 67 12.99 -6.36 -5.91
CA ALA A 67 13.60 -7.24 -4.93
C ALA A 67 15.13 -7.05 -4.90
N SER A 68 15.80 -7.04 -6.07
CA SER A 68 17.26 -6.94 -6.19
C SER A 68 17.78 -5.59 -5.69
N GLU A 69 17.07 -4.51 -5.99
CA GLU A 69 17.41 -3.16 -5.55
C GLU A 69 16.93 -2.85 -4.13
N ARG A 70 16.26 -3.80 -3.47
CA ARG A 70 15.64 -3.62 -2.15
C ARG A 70 14.66 -2.44 -2.11
N ALA A 71 13.94 -2.20 -3.19
CA ALA A 71 13.02 -1.07 -3.35
C ALA A 71 11.66 -1.32 -2.68
N TYR A 72 11.67 -1.52 -1.36
CA TYR A 72 10.49 -1.77 -0.53
C TYR A 72 10.70 -1.30 0.91
N ILE A 73 9.60 -1.11 1.66
CA ILE A 73 9.66 -0.80 3.08
C ILE A 73 9.71 -2.06 3.96
N THR A 74 9.08 -3.15 3.51
CA THR A 74 9.15 -4.48 4.13
C THR A 74 8.96 -5.55 3.07
N LYS A 75 9.68 -6.67 3.24
CA LYS A 75 9.52 -7.91 2.51
C LYS A 75 8.92 -8.95 3.45
N LEU A 76 7.75 -9.46 3.09
CA LEU A 76 7.03 -10.47 3.86
C LEU A 76 7.70 -11.85 3.67
N PRO A 77 7.42 -12.84 4.53
CA PRO A 77 8.22 -14.08 4.55
C PRO A 77 8.04 -14.97 3.31
N ASP A 78 6.90 -14.84 2.62
CA ASP A 78 6.64 -15.42 1.30
C ASP A 78 7.34 -14.67 0.15
N GLY A 79 8.10 -13.63 0.46
CA GLY A 79 8.80 -12.79 -0.48
C GLY A 79 7.98 -11.61 -1.01
N ALA A 80 6.72 -11.43 -0.63
CA ALA A 80 5.93 -10.31 -1.10
C ALA A 80 6.53 -8.95 -0.65
N LEU A 81 6.52 -7.95 -1.53
CA LEU A 81 7.11 -6.64 -1.26
C LEU A 81 6.02 -5.61 -0.98
N VAL A 82 6.20 -4.79 0.05
CA VAL A 82 5.31 -3.67 0.38
C VAL A 82 6.06 -2.36 0.22
N THR A 83 5.40 -1.39 -0.43
CA THR A 83 5.98 -0.07 -0.75
C THR A 83 5.00 1.02 -0.34
N MET A 84 5.51 2.14 0.17
CA MET A 84 4.69 3.31 0.51
C MET A 84 5.46 4.61 0.27
N ARG A 85 4.87 5.53 -0.50
CA ARG A 85 5.40 6.89 -0.68
C ARG A 85 4.28 7.90 -0.56
N TYR A 86 4.59 9.02 0.09
CA TYR A 86 3.67 10.15 0.24
C TYR A 86 4.40 11.43 -0.12
N LEU A 87 3.76 12.31 -0.88
CA LEU A 87 4.30 13.59 -1.27
C LEU A 87 3.31 14.70 -0.89
N TYR A 88 3.84 15.67 -0.15
CA TYR A 88 3.11 16.81 0.37
C TYR A 88 3.61 18.08 -0.28
N ASN A 89 2.70 19.01 -0.49
CA ASN A 89 2.98 20.40 -0.85
C ASN A 89 2.47 21.33 0.28
N ALA A 90 2.48 22.64 0.05
CA ALA A 90 2.02 23.62 1.04
C ALA A 90 0.52 23.50 1.42
N LYS A 91 -0.30 22.83 0.60
CA LYS A 91 -1.74 22.62 0.83
C LYS A 91 -2.06 21.30 1.53
N GLY A 92 -1.11 20.38 1.65
CA GLY A 92 -1.31 19.06 2.26
C GLY A 92 -0.80 17.92 1.39
N LEU A 93 -1.41 16.74 1.53
CA LEU A 93 -1.10 15.58 0.70
C LEU A 93 -1.44 15.89 -0.76
N GLU A 94 -0.45 15.80 -1.64
CA GLU A 94 -0.64 15.98 -3.09
C GLU A 94 -0.70 14.63 -3.81
N ARG A 95 0.16 13.69 -3.39
CA ARG A 95 0.24 12.36 -4.01
C ARG A 95 0.60 11.28 -3.01
N HIS A 96 0.17 10.05 -3.26
CA HIS A 96 0.78 8.87 -2.68
C HIS A 96 0.81 7.71 -3.67
N SER A 97 1.69 6.74 -3.44
CA SER A 97 1.67 5.46 -4.13
C SER A 97 2.00 4.37 -3.13
N LEU A 98 1.05 3.47 -2.92
CA LEU A 98 1.16 2.33 -2.01
C LEU A 98 1.04 1.08 -2.86
N GLY A 99 2.01 0.18 -2.77
CA GLY A 99 2.07 -1.00 -3.63
C GLY A 99 2.34 -2.28 -2.84
N PHE A 100 1.64 -3.34 -3.21
CA PHE A 100 1.85 -4.70 -2.77
C PHE A 100 2.22 -5.56 -3.98
N TYR A 101 3.37 -6.21 -3.92
CA TYR A 101 3.93 -7.02 -5.01
C TYR A 101 4.19 -8.44 -4.49
N PRO A 102 3.20 -9.35 -4.56
CA PRO A 102 3.38 -10.76 -4.22
C PRO A 102 4.55 -11.42 -4.96
N SER A 103 5.27 -12.35 -4.35
CA SER A 103 6.29 -13.10 -5.10
C SER A 103 5.66 -13.80 -6.33
N PRO A 104 6.20 -13.62 -7.56
CA PRO A 104 5.71 -14.32 -8.74
C PRO A 104 6.06 -15.81 -8.70
N ASN A 105 7.10 -16.18 -7.95
CA ASN A 105 7.55 -17.55 -7.78
C ASN A 105 7.36 -17.99 -6.32
N LEU A 106 6.39 -18.87 -6.11
CA LEU A 106 6.11 -19.53 -4.83
C LEU A 106 6.57 -21.00 -4.84
N GLU A 107 7.24 -21.46 -5.91
CA GLU A 107 7.57 -22.87 -6.12
C GLU A 107 8.44 -23.41 -4.98
N GLU A 108 9.37 -22.62 -4.43
CA GLU A 108 10.20 -23.02 -3.30
C GLU A 108 9.33 -23.43 -2.08
N PHE A 109 8.30 -22.64 -1.77
CA PHE A 109 7.34 -22.95 -0.70
C PHE A 109 6.38 -24.09 -1.07
N GLN A 110 5.96 -24.15 -2.34
CA GLN A 110 5.01 -25.14 -2.86
C GLN A 110 5.60 -26.54 -3.08
N ASN A 111 6.93 -26.64 -3.19
CA ASN A 111 7.66 -27.90 -3.35
C ASN A 111 7.95 -28.59 -2.01
N SER A 112 7.95 -27.83 -0.91
CA SER A 112 8.07 -28.36 0.46
C SER A 112 6.93 -27.88 1.37
N PRO A 113 5.65 -28.04 0.96
CA PRO A 113 4.53 -27.40 1.64
C PRO A 113 4.37 -27.90 3.08
N ASP A 114 4.70 -29.16 3.37
CA ASP A 114 4.61 -29.74 4.71
C ASP A 114 5.45 -28.98 5.76
N ILE A 115 6.55 -28.32 5.34
CA ILE A 115 7.42 -27.53 6.21
C ILE A 115 6.81 -26.17 6.54
N TYR A 116 6.03 -25.59 5.61
CA TYR A 116 5.54 -24.21 5.69
C TYR A 116 4.04 -24.10 6.00
N LEU A 117 3.24 -25.13 5.71
CA LEU A 117 1.80 -25.15 5.99
C LEU A 117 1.49 -25.09 7.49
N GLU A 118 2.39 -25.62 8.32
CA GLU A 118 2.27 -25.54 9.79
C GLU A 118 2.60 -24.13 10.30
N ASP A 119 3.33 -23.33 9.52
CA ASP A 119 3.66 -21.95 9.85
C ASP A 119 2.53 -21.01 9.39
N ILE A 120 1.89 -20.40 10.39
CA ILE A 120 0.76 -19.49 10.28
C ILE A 120 1.00 -18.34 9.28
N VAL A 121 2.26 -17.95 9.08
CA VAL A 121 2.62 -16.87 8.16
C VAL A 121 2.34 -17.22 6.69
N TYR A 122 2.48 -18.50 6.32
CA TYR A 122 2.38 -18.95 4.94
C TYR A 122 0.99 -19.51 4.58
N ALA A 123 0.15 -19.76 5.58
CA ALA A 123 -1.12 -20.49 5.45
C ALA A 123 -2.06 -19.96 4.34
N ASP A 124 -2.04 -18.66 4.05
CA ASP A 124 -2.95 -18.03 3.09
C ASP A 124 -2.33 -17.75 1.71
N VAL A 125 -1.00 -17.84 1.57
CA VAL A 125 -0.26 -17.27 0.42
C VAL A 125 0.52 -18.28 -0.41
N ILE A 126 0.66 -19.54 0.03
CA ILE A 126 1.46 -20.56 -0.68
C ILE A 126 0.64 -21.54 -1.53
N ALA A 127 -0.69 -21.45 -1.54
CA ALA A 127 -1.52 -22.37 -2.31
C ALA A 127 -1.26 -22.27 -3.83
N ARG A 128 -1.17 -23.43 -4.50
CA ARG A 128 -0.81 -23.52 -5.94
C ARG A 128 -1.77 -22.82 -6.90
N ASN A 129 -2.99 -22.56 -6.48
CA ASN A 129 -4.02 -21.88 -7.28
C ASN A 129 -4.03 -20.35 -7.09
N ILE A 130 -3.14 -19.80 -6.27
CA ILE A 130 -3.00 -18.36 -6.09
C ILE A 130 -2.33 -17.77 -7.33
N VAL A 131 -2.94 -16.75 -7.90
CA VAL A 131 -2.38 -15.98 -9.02
C VAL A 131 -1.76 -14.70 -8.43
N PRO A 132 -0.41 -14.58 -8.39
CA PRO A 132 0.23 -13.39 -7.88
C PRO A 132 0.10 -12.24 -8.89
N PHE A 133 -0.42 -11.11 -8.44
CA PHE A 133 -0.47 -9.87 -9.21
C PHE A 133 -0.29 -8.66 -8.30
N PRO A 134 0.27 -7.55 -8.82
CA PRO A 134 0.50 -6.36 -8.03
C PRO A 134 -0.81 -5.66 -7.70
N ILE A 135 -0.91 -5.09 -6.51
CA ILE A 135 -2.04 -4.27 -6.07
C ILE A 135 -1.50 -2.90 -5.69
N ARG A 136 -2.09 -1.84 -6.23
CA ARG A 136 -1.67 -0.47 -5.93
C ARG A 136 -2.83 0.43 -5.57
N PHE A 137 -2.57 1.28 -4.58
CA PHE A 137 -3.42 2.39 -4.18
C PHE A 137 -2.67 3.68 -4.48
N ASP A 138 -3.17 4.42 -5.46
CA ASP A 138 -2.53 5.64 -5.94
C ASP A 138 -3.42 6.83 -5.64
N PHE A 139 -2.80 7.94 -5.24
CA PHE A 139 -3.46 9.23 -5.08
C PHE A 139 -2.67 10.30 -5.84
N ASP A 140 -3.36 11.11 -6.63
CA ASP A 140 -2.81 12.28 -7.31
C ASP A 140 -3.89 13.34 -7.50
N CYS A 141 -3.81 14.44 -6.75
CA CYS A 141 -4.79 15.52 -6.81
C CYS A 141 -4.37 16.70 -7.70
N ARG A 142 -3.32 16.53 -8.51
CA ARG A 142 -2.91 17.58 -9.46
C ARG A 142 -3.95 17.74 -10.56
N GLU A 143 -4.31 18.99 -10.85
CA GLU A 143 -5.39 19.33 -11.78
C GLU A 143 -5.10 18.90 -13.23
N ASP A 144 -3.82 18.78 -13.62
CA ASP A 144 -3.41 18.31 -14.95
C ASP A 144 -3.46 16.79 -15.13
N VAL A 145 -3.67 16.04 -14.04
CA VAL A 145 -3.71 14.57 -14.02
C VAL A 145 -5.13 14.05 -13.79
N PHE A 146 -5.90 14.72 -12.93
CA PHE A 146 -7.23 14.30 -12.56
C PHE A 146 -8.21 14.38 -13.73
N VAL A 147 -8.85 13.25 -14.03
CA VAL A 147 -10.00 13.17 -14.95
C VAL A 147 -11.06 12.34 -14.25
N PRO A 148 -12.26 12.88 -13.95
CA PRO A 148 -13.31 12.10 -13.32
C PRO A 148 -13.54 10.78 -14.04
N VAL A 149 -13.64 9.68 -13.29
CA VAL A 149 -13.81 8.30 -13.81
C VAL A 149 -12.58 7.73 -14.52
N ASP A 150 -11.95 8.45 -15.46
CA ASP A 150 -10.83 7.93 -16.26
C ASP A 150 -9.48 7.95 -15.52
N HIS A 151 -9.28 8.94 -14.66
CA HIS A 151 -8.13 9.05 -13.76
C HIS A 151 -8.58 9.68 -12.42
N PRO A 152 -9.30 8.92 -11.57
CA PRO A 152 -9.75 9.38 -10.27
C PRO A 152 -8.59 9.87 -9.40
N LYS A 153 -8.86 10.86 -8.53
CA LYS A 153 -7.85 11.38 -7.61
C LYS A 153 -7.26 10.29 -6.74
N SER A 154 -8.09 9.36 -6.24
CA SER A 154 -7.68 8.17 -5.52
C SER A 154 -8.21 6.93 -6.25
N HIS A 155 -7.35 5.97 -6.58
CA HIS A 155 -7.77 4.77 -7.31
C HIS A 155 -6.99 3.51 -6.91
N LEU A 156 -7.65 2.37 -7.06
CA LEU A 156 -7.12 1.02 -6.91
C LEU A 156 -6.77 0.47 -8.29
N THR A 157 -5.55 -0.02 -8.43
CA THR A 157 -5.07 -0.76 -9.60
C THR A 157 -4.84 -2.22 -9.20
N LEU A 158 -5.41 -3.16 -9.95
CA LEU A 158 -5.19 -4.60 -9.81
C LEU A 158 -4.45 -5.10 -11.05
N GLY A 159 -3.27 -5.70 -10.86
CA GLY A 159 -2.42 -6.10 -11.98
C GLY A 159 -1.76 -4.90 -12.68
N GLN A 160 -1.42 -5.09 -13.96
CA GLN A 160 -0.76 -4.07 -14.79
C GLN A 160 -1.66 -3.55 -15.92
N TYR A 161 -2.98 -3.68 -15.76
CA TYR A 161 -3.93 -3.19 -16.74
C TYR A 161 -3.93 -1.66 -16.76
N GLN A 162 -3.58 -1.07 -17.91
CA GLN A 162 -3.45 0.39 -18.09
C GLN A 162 -4.68 1.19 -17.62
N ASN A 163 -5.88 0.62 -17.80
CA ASN A 163 -7.15 1.28 -17.49
C ASN A 163 -7.84 0.74 -16.23
N CYS A 164 -7.19 -0.14 -15.46
CA CYS A 164 -7.73 -0.60 -14.18
C CYS A 164 -7.49 0.49 -13.12
N ARG A 165 -8.43 1.43 -13.03
CA ARG A 165 -8.41 2.52 -12.05
C ARG A 165 -9.76 2.59 -11.35
N ILE A 166 -9.98 1.67 -10.42
CA ILE A 166 -11.22 1.61 -9.66
C ILE A 166 -11.22 2.79 -8.68
N PRO A 167 -12.19 3.73 -8.72
CA PRO A 167 -12.18 4.88 -7.83
C PRO A 167 -12.21 4.49 -6.35
N ILE A 168 -11.55 5.29 -5.51
CA ILE A 168 -11.54 5.12 -4.06
C ILE A 168 -12.05 6.40 -3.39
N ALA A 169 -12.79 6.24 -2.29
CA ALA A 169 -13.36 7.35 -1.54
C ALA A 169 -12.34 8.42 -1.09
N ALA A 170 -11.11 8.03 -0.74
CA ALA A 170 -10.07 8.91 -0.20
C ALA A 170 -8.67 8.31 -0.40
N PRO A 171 -7.59 9.08 -0.19
CA PRO A 171 -6.24 8.54 -0.02
C PRO A 171 -6.17 7.61 1.20
N LEU A 172 -5.24 6.65 1.19
CA LEU A 172 -5.06 5.68 2.28
C LEU A 172 -3.96 6.11 3.24
N THR A 173 -4.23 5.96 4.54
CA THR A 173 -3.20 6.02 5.59
C THR A 173 -2.33 4.77 5.59
N PRO A 174 -1.10 4.82 6.16
CA PRO A 174 -0.25 3.64 6.30
C PRO A 174 -0.97 2.48 7.01
N TYR A 175 -1.72 2.80 8.06
CA TYR A 175 -2.51 1.83 8.82
C TYR A 175 -3.58 1.18 7.96
N CYS A 176 -4.36 1.98 7.21
CA CYS A 176 -5.42 1.44 6.35
C CYS A 176 -4.86 0.45 5.34
N PHE A 177 -3.69 0.75 4.76
CA PHE A 177 -3.05 -0.12 3.78
C PHE A 177 -2.50 -1.41 4.40
N ILE A 178 -1.74 -1.35 5.50
CA ILE A 178 -1.24 -2.56 6.18
C ILE A 178 -2.39 -3.41 6.72
N SER A 179 -3.40 -2.79 7.33
CA SER A 179 -4.58 -3.50 7.82
C SER A 179 -5.32 -4.20 6.69
N PHE A 180 -5.45 -3.56 5.52
CA PHE A 180 -6.01 -4.18 4.32
C PHE A 180 -5.20 -5.41 3.87
N LEU A 181 -3.87 -5.31 3.81
CA LEU A 181 -3.03 -6.44 3.40
C LEU A 181 -3.15 -7.61 4.38
N LEU A 182 -3.01 -7.36 5.68
CA LEU A 182 -3.09 -8.39 6.70
C LEU A 182 -4.46 -9.06 6.73
N ARG A 183 -5.55 -8.31 6.63
CA ARG A 183 -6.91 -8.87 6.68
C ARG A 183 -7.23 -9.76 5.47
N ASN A 184 -6.73 -9.41 4.29
CA ASN A 184 -7.16 -10.03 3.03
C ASN A 184 -6.16 -11.03 2.47
N PHE A 185 -4.86 -10.89 2.74
CA PHE A 185 -3.81 -11.75 2.19
C PHE A 185 -3.08 -12.56 3.26
N TYR A 186 -3.03 -12.10 4.51
CA TYR A 186 -2.38 -12.79 5.63
C TYR A 186 -3.37 -13.00 6.78
N ASN A 187 -4.59 -13.46 6.45
CA ASN A 187 -5.73 -13.49 7.37
C ASN A 187 -5.50 -14.36 8.61
N THR A 188 -4.83 -15.50 8.44
CA THR A 188 -4.49 -16.44 9.51
C THR A 188 -3.52 -15.78 10.49
N ALA A 189 -2.48 -15.11 9.98
CA ALA A 189 -1.59 -14.31 10.82
C ALA A 189 -2.32 -13.12 11.47
N PHE A 190 -3.17 -12.42 10.72
CA PHE A 190 -3.96 -11.30 11.23
C PHE A 190 -4.85 -11.74 12.41
N LYS A 191 -5.59 -12.84 12.29
CA LYS A 191 -6.45 -13.35 13.37
C LYS A 191 -5.67 -13.68 14.66
N LYS A 192 -4.40 -14.08 14.53
CA LYS A 192 -3.54 -14.39 15.68
C LYS A 192 -2.94 -13.14 16.33
N TYR A 193 -2.56 -12.14 15.53
CA TYR A 193 -1.76 -11.01 16.00
C TYR A 193 -2.51 -9.67 16.00
N SER A 194 -3.79 -9.62 15.60
CA SER A 194 -4.54 -8.37 15.41
C SER A 194 -4.62 -7.49 16.65
N GLU A 195 -4.57 -8.06 17.86
CA GLU A 195 -4.61 -7.29 19.11
C GLU A 195 -3.34 -6.47 19.33
N GLN A 196 -2.22 -6.86 18.71
CA GLN A 196 -0.93 -6.18 18.80
C GLN A 196 -0.73 -5.15 17.68
N LEU A 197 -1.58 -5.15 16.64
CA LEU A 197 -1.48 -4.23 15.51
C LEU A 197 -1.71 -2.78 16.01
N PRO A 198 -0.75 -1.86 15.83
CA PRO A 198 -0.92 -0.47 16.24
C PRO A 198 -2.10 0.17 15.52
N PHE A 199 -3.00 0.80 16.28
CA PHE A 199 -4.16 1.52 15.76
C PHE A 199 -3.90 3.01 15.68
N PHE A 200 -4.31 3.62 14.57
CA PHE A 200 -4.22 5.05 14.30
C PHE A 200 -5.60 5.53 13.85
N SER A 201 -6.11 6.58 14.50
CA SER A 201 -7.47 7.09 14.26
C SER A 201 -7.52 8.16 13.17
N GLU A 202 -6.37 8.60 12.67
CA GLU A 202 -6.27 9.60 11.64
C GLU A 202 -6.74 9.07 10.29
N GLU A 203 -7.43 9.92 9.56
CA GLU A 203 -8.00 9.63 8.26
C GLU A 203 -7.71 10.80 7.30
N PHE A 204 -7.60 10.49 6.01
CA PHE A 204 -7.58 11.52 4.97
C PHE A 204 -8.99 11.98 4.63
N GLU A 205 -9.07 13.16 4.03
CA GLU A 205 -10.33 13.75 3.57
C GLU A 205 -10.87 12.99 2.36
N ASN A 206 -12.19 12.96 2.24
CA ASN A 206 -12.87 12.39 1.08
C ASN A 206 -12.44 13.15 -0.20
N SER A 207 -12.04 12.41 -1.23
CA SER A 207 -11.57 12.94 -2.50
C SER A 207 -12.38 12.43 -3.71
N ILE A 208 -13.44 11.65 -3.49
CA ILE A 208 -14.21 11.03 -4.57
C ILE A 208 -15.07 12.05 -5.30
N HIS A 209 -15.10 11.96 -6.63
CA HIS A 209 -15.91 12.83 -7.46
C HIS A 209 -17.37 12.33 -7.51
N PRO A 210 -18.39 13.22 -7.60
CA PRO A 210 -19.79 12.80 -7.69
C PRO A 210 -20.12 11.82 -8.84
N GLU A 211 -19.42 11.90 -9.96
CA GLU A 211 -19.57 10.94 -11.07
C GLU A 211 -19.01 9.56 -10.73
N GLU A 212 -17.96 9.47 -9.90
CA GLU A 212 -17.37 8.20 -9.45
C GLU A 212 -18.30 7.45 -8.48
N LEU A 213 -19.17 8.18 -7.77
CA LEU A 213 -20.22 7.58 -6.91
C LEU A 213 -21.29 6.82 -7.71
N LYS A 214 -21.39 7.06 -9.02
CA LYS A 214 -22.38 6.41 -9.90
C LYS A 214 -21.89 5.07 -10.46
N ILE A 215 -20.63 4.72 -10.21
CA ILE A 215 -20.00 3.47 -10.67
C ILE A 215 -19.47 2.67 -9.49
N ALA A 216 -19.03 1.44 -9.75
CA ALA A 216 -18.37 0.62 -8.74
C ALA A 216 -17.11 1.33 -8.25
N HIS A 217 -17.05 1.55 -6.94
CA HIS A 217 -15.95 2.23 -6.26
C HIS A 217 -15.64 1.54 -4.93
N PHE A 218 -14.45 1.79 -4.39
CA PHE A 218 -13.99 1.23 -3.13
C PHE A 218 -14.15 2.27 -2.01
N GLN A 219 -14.91 1.92 -0.98
CA GLN A 219 -15.05 2.75 0.21
C GLN A 219 -13.94 2.45 1.21
N VAL A 220 -13.31 3.51 1.74
CA VAL A 220 -12.34 3.44 2.84
C VAL A 220 -12.83 4.26 4.03
N PRO A 221 -12.24 4.10 5.23
CA PRO A 221 -12.45 5.06 6.32
C PRO A 221 -12.07 6.46 5.84
N VAL A 222 -13.00 7.41 5.98
CA VAL A 222 -12.83 8.79 5.55
C VAL A 222 -13.19 9.70 6.69
N LYS A 223 -12.41 10.78 6.85
CA LYS A 223 -12.68 11.79 7.86
C LYS A 223 -14.07 12.34 7.64
N ARG A 224 -15.01 11.99 8.53
CA ARG A 224 -16.36 12.54 8.49
C ARG A 224 -16.27 14.03 8.78
N LEU A 225 -16.76 14.86 7.86
CA LEU A 225 -17.10 16.23 8.22
C LEU A 225 -18.17 16.13 9.30
N SER A 226 -17.90 16.66 10.48
CA SER A 226 -18.92 16.82 11.51
C SER A 226 -20.06 17.64 10.90
N SER A 227 -21.19 17.00 10.61
CA SER A 227 -22.42 17.71 10.28
C SER A 227 -22.65 18.71 11.41
N PRO A 228 -22.86 20.02 11.12
CA PRO A 228 -23.34 20.91 12.16
C PRO A 228 -24.63 20.30 12.68
N ASN A 229 -24.68 20.03 13.99
CA ASN A 229 -25.87 19.54 14.68
C ASN A 229 -27.10 20.30 14.17
N THR A 230 -27.93 19.63 13.36
CA THR A 230 -29.31 20.04 13.18
C THR A 230 -29.98 19.82 14.52
N LYS A 231 -30.09 20.91 15.27
CA LYS A 231 -31.01 21.03 16.42
C LYS A 231 -32.44 20.82 15.96
#